data_AF-A0A560YR70-F1
#
_entry.id   AF-A0A560YR70-F1
#
_cell.length_a   1.000
_cell.length_b   1.000
_cell.length_c   1.000
_cell.angle_alpha   90.00
_cell.angle_beta   90.00
_cell.angle_gamma   90.00
#
_symmetry.space_group_name_H-M   'P 1'
#
loop_
_entity.id
_entity.type
_entity.pdbx_description
1 polymer ?
#
loop_
_entity_poly.entity_id
_entity_poly.type
_entity_poly.pdbx_seq_one_letter_code
_entity_poly.pdbx_strand_id
1 'polypeptide(L)'
;MDERLSNLISDYLEAVRTALTSIKKSGIPLPRTSIEWMDTDLSHISNLDSGINYFKHGCGCSVDLPNGTVDFDFGRYGEISGLDAWRIIRFAKERQETYGFSTDEEFHECFQDSIKKKLIIPLDSALYRLASQPLEYTSIIDSREEGDLLPHREQDKVLTLQIHYFYAANLMLKHYDALIKKWNKNKKLSRTDEINFRIYMSSWLGFLAVTCEGYKKLNMHRLLNKERPDEYQELISKCNTLNSVINKNYDDLRKFRNNVFHLRTTINDTIAFLSPSSDRLSWARQIHKDLESFFSDYRVLWECYYMLNGRENESEFGQKKQARPSALPLNTRVS
;
A
#
# COMPACT_ATOMS: atom_id res chain seq x y z
N MET A 1 3.39 16.37 -25.69
CA MET A 1 2.37 17.32 -25.20
C MET A 1 2.91 18.72 -25.43
N ASP A 2 2.07 19.72 -25.63
CA ASP A 2 2.54 21.13 -25.59
C ASP A 2 3.21 21.39 -24.23
N GLU A 3 4.37 22.02 -24.24
CA GLU A 3 5.18 22.23 -23.03
C GLU A 3 4.47 23.14 -22.02
N ARG A 4 3.75 24.15 -22.48
CA ARG A 4 2.96 25.05 -21.63
C ARG A 4 1.89 24.31 -20.86
N LEU A 5 1.15 23.44 -21.58
CA LEU A 5 0.13 22.60 -20.98
C LEU A 5 0.74 21.58 -20.01
N SER A 6 1.89 21.01 -20.37
CA SER A 6 2.61 20.05 -19.52
C SER A 6 3.03 20.68 -18.19
N ASN A 7 3.59 21.88 -18.23
CA ASN A 7 4.03 22.61 -17.04
C ASN A 7 2.83 22.98 -16.16
N LEU A 8 1.76 23.52 -16.75
CA LEU A 8 0.54 23.86 -16.02
C LEU A 8 -0.11 22.64 -15.35
N ILE A 9 -0.21 21.50 -16.04
CA ILE A 9 -0.72 20.27 -15.43
C ILE A 9 0.20 19.79 -14.30
N SER A 10 1.51 19.88 -14.48
CA SER A 10 2.48 19.48 -13.44
C SER A 10 2.28 20.29 -12.17
N ASP A 11 2.22 21.62 -12.30
CA ASP A 11 2.10 22.55 -11.17
C ASP A 11 0.72 22.43 -10.48
N TYR A 12 -0.34 22.20 -11.26
CA TYR A 12 -1.67 21.88 -10.74
C TYR A 12 -1.65 20.60 -9.89
N LEU A 13 -1.11 19.51 -10.42
CA LEU A 13 -1.04 18.23 -9.69
C LEU A 13 -0.13 18.30 -8.46
N GLU A 14 0.94 19.09 -8.52
CA GLU A 14 1.77 19.37 -7.34
C GLU A 14 0.98 20.13 -6.27
N ALA A 15 0.24 21.16 -6.65
CA ALA A 15 -0.64 21.89 -5.74
C ALA A 15 -1.72 21.00 -5.11
N VAL A 16 -2.32 20.08 -5.87
CA VAL A 16 -3.26 19.08 -5.35
C VAL A 16 -2.58 18.22 -4.27
N ARG A 17 -1.35 17.74 -4.51
CA ARG A 17 -0.62 16.96 -3.49
C ARG A 17 -0.32 17.79 -2.25
N THR A 18 0.09 19.05 -2.39
CA THR A 18 0.30 19.96 -1.26
C THR A 18 -0.98 20.16 -0.45
N ALA A 19 -2.11 20.42 -1.11
CA ALA A 19 -3.41 20.57 -0.46
C ALA A 19 -3.81 19.31 0.32
N LEU A 20 -3.64 18.13 -0.28
CA LEU A 20 -3.93 16.85 0.37
C LEU A 20 -3.02 16.57 1.58
N THR A 21 -1.74 16.94 1.50
CA THR A 21 -0.83 16.87 2.65
C THR A 21 -1.34 17.76 3.80
N SER A 22 -1.74 19.00 3.52
CA SER A 22 -2.30 19.91 4.54
C SER A 22 -3.61 19.38 5.14
N ILE A 23 -4.52 18.86 4.31
CA ILE A 23 -5.77 18.22 4.75
C ILE A 23 -5.47 17.07 5.73
N LYS A 24 -4.55 16.18 5.34
CA LYS A 24 -4.20 15.01 6.15
C LYS A 24 -3.50 15.40 7.46
N LYS A 25 -2.61 16.39 7.44
CA LYS A 25 -1.98 16.94 8.65
C LYS A 25 -2.98 17.56 9.62
N SER A 26 -4.07 18.12 9.10
CA SER A 26 -5.18 18.69 9.88
C SER A 26 -6.13 17.63 10.47
N GLY A 27 -5.72 16.36 10.47
CA GLY A 27 -6.50 15.25 11.01
C GLY A 27 -7.69 14.81 10.15
N ILE A 28 -7.85 15.35 8.94
CA ILE A 28 -8.93 14.95 8.03
C ILE A 28 -8.49 13.68 7.27
N PRO A 29 -9.21 12.56 7.39
CA PRO A 29 -8.87 11.35 6.66
C PRO A 29 -9.07 11.55 5.16
N LEU A 30 -8.08 11.12 4.36
CA LEU A 30 -8.22 11.10 2.91
C LEU A 30 -9.06 9.89 2.48
N PRO A 31 -9.97 10.07 1.50
CA PRO A 31 -10.93 9.04 1.11
C PRO A 31 -10.28 7.93 0.27
N ARG A 32 -10.79 6.70 0.36
CA ARG A 32 -10.46 5.60 -0.56
C ARG A 32 -11.35 5.59 -1.80
N THR A 33 -12.48 6.29 -1.78
CA THR A 33 -13.39 6.44 -2.91
C THR A 33 -14.03 7.83 -2.91
N SER A 34 -14.44 8.34 -4.07
CA SER A 34 -15.17 9.62 -4.11
C SER A 34 -16.51 9.56 -3.38
N ILE A 35 -17.15 8.38 -3.29
CA ILE A 35 -18.38 8.17 -2.52
C ILE A 35 -18.13 8.35 -1.02
N GLU A 36 -17.08 7.72 -0.49
CA GLU A 36 -16.69 7.91 0.91
C GLU A 36 -16.41 9.38 1.21
N TRP A 37 -15.76 10.10 0.29
CA TRP A 37 -15.57 11.55 0.45
C TRP A 37 -16.90 12.28 0.53
N MET A 38 -17.82 12.03 -0.40
CA MET A 38 -19.14 12.65 -0.42
C MET A 38 -19.88 12.43 0.89
N ASP A 39 -19.88 11.20 1.40
CA ASP A 39 -20.61 10.78 2.60
C ASP A 39 -19.95 11.25 3.91
N THR A 40 -18.68 11.66 3.89
CA THR A 40 -17.98 12.16 5.07
C THR A 40 -18.45 13.57 5.42
N ASP A 41 -19.05 13.71 6.61
CA ASP A 41 -19.44 15.01 7.15
C ASP A 41 -18.23 15.79 7.69
N LEU A 42 -17.80 16.76 6.89
CA LEU A 42 -16.75 17.73 7.25
C LEU A 42 -17.32 19.16 7.32
N SER A 43 -18.65 19.32 7.45
CA SER A 43 -19.31 20.63 7.43
C SER A 43 -18.89 21.56 8.59
N HIS A 44 -18.39 20.97 9.68
CA HIS A 44 -17.87 21.68 10.84
C HIS A 44 -16.43 22.19 10.67
N ILE A 45 -15.77 21.84 9.56
CA ILE A 45 -14.39 22.24 9.27
C ILE A 45 -14.39 23.23 8.11
N SER A 46 -14.00 24.47 8.39
CA SER A 46 -13.82 25.53 7.39
C SER A 46 -12.37 25.95 7.19
N ASN A 47 -11.49 25.54 8.11
CA ASN A 47 -10.07 25.85 8.07
C ASN A 47 -9.28 24.59 8.39
N LEU A 48 -8.18 24.41 7.66
CA LEU A 48 -7.13 23.46 8.00
C LEU A 48 -6.25 24.05 9.11
N ASP A 49 -5.38 23.22 9.66
CA ASP A 49 -4.30 23.68 10.53
C ASP A 49 -3.52 24.80 9.85
N SER A 50 -3.02 25.76 10.63
CA SER A 50 -2.44 27.04 10.17
C SER A 50 -3.40 28.09 9.60
N GLY A 51 -4.72 27.84 9.62
CA GLY A 51 -5.72 28.82 9.19
C GLY A 51 -5.90 28.92 7.68
N ILE A 52 -5.52 27.86 6.95
CA ILE A 52 -5.74 27.73 5.51
C ILE A 52 -7.24 27.46 5.26
N ASN A 53 -7.89 28.29 4.45
CA ASN A 53 -9.30 28.07 4.12
C ASN A 53 -9.46 26.77 3.34
N TYR A 54 -10.52 26.05 3.69
CA TYR A 54 -10.87 24.78 3.07
C TYR A 54 -12.37 24.73 2.82
N PHE A 55 -12.76 24.25 1.64
CA PHE A 55 -14.15 24.07 1.28
C PHE A 55 -14.37 22.74 0.57
N LYS A 56 -15.17 21.87 1.17
CA LYS A 56 -15.61 20.60 0.57
C LYS A 56 -16.76 20.83 -0.40
N HIS A 57 -16.71 20.19 -1.57
CA HIS A 57 -17.81 20.17 -2.54
C HIS A 57 -17.89 18.82 -3.24
N GLY A 58 -19.09 18.29 -3.51
CA GLY A 58 -19.26 17.07 -4.33
C GLY A 58 -18.22 15.97 -4.05
N CYS A 59 -17.51 15.55 -5.10
CA CYS A 59 -16.44 14.54 -5.05
C CYS A 59 -15.06 15.10 -4.66
N GLY A 60 -14.95 16.35 -4.20
CA GLY A 60 -13.69 17.08 -4.11
C GLY A 60 -13.65 18.18 -3.05
N CYS A 61 -12.65 19.04 -3.15
CA CYS A 61 -12.52 20.24 -2.32
C CYS A 61 -11.64 21.31 -2.98
N SER A 62 -11.75 22.52 -2.44
CA SER A 62 -10.85 23.62 -2.72
C SER A 62 -10.05 24.03 -1.48
N VAL A 63 -8.78 24.37 -1.67
CA VAL A 63 -7.85 24.76 -0.60
C VAL A 63 -7.09 26.02 -0.99
N ASP A 64 -7.08 27.02 -0.12
CA ASP A 64 -6.40 28.30 -0.34
C ASP A 64 -4.91 28.20 0.06
N LEU A 65 -4.08 27.65 -0.83
CA LEU A 65 -2.64 27.58 -0.59
C LEU A 65 -1.99 28.98 -0.64
N PRO A 66 -0.78 29.17 -0.07
CA PRO A 66 -0.11 30.47 -0.05
C PRO A 66 0.06 31.13 -1.43
N ASN A 67 0.19 30.31 -2.49
CA ASN A 67 0.41 30.77 -3.86
C ASN A 67 -0.88 30.82 -4.70
N GLY A 68 -2.05 30.62 -4.09
CA GLY A 68 -3.34 30.60 -4.77
C GLY A 68 -4.13 29.33 -4.52
N THR A 69 -5.42 29.38 -4.80
CA THR A 69 -6.36 28.30 -4.52
C THR A 69 -6.22 27.15 -5.53
N VAL A 70 -6.43 25.92 -5.06
CA VAL A 70 -6.51 24.72 -5.90
C VAL A 70 -7.83 24.02 -5.64
N ASP A 71 -8.58 23.72 -6.70
CA ASP A 71 -9.85 23.00 -6.72
C ASP A 71 -9.67 21.69 -7.48
N PHE A 72 -10.08 20.57 -6.88
CA PHE A 72 -9.95 19.25 -7.48
C PHE A 72 -11.05 18.30 -6.99
N ASP A 73 -11.34 17.26 -7.79
CA ASP A 73 -12.18 16.14 -7.40
C ASP A 73 -11.34 14.87 -7.26
N PHE A 74 -11.73 14.02 -6.32
CA PHE A 74 -11.28 12.64 -6.26
C PHE A 74 -11.91 11.81 -7.37
N GLY A 75 -11.11 10.97 -8.01
CA GLY A 75 -11.63 9.89 -8.84
C GLY A 75 -12.41 8.86 -8.02
N ARG A 76 -13.08 7.94 -8.72
CA ARG A 76 -13.97 6.93 -8.13
C ARG A 76 -13.30 6.11 -7.03
N TYR A 77 -12.03 5.80 -7.17
CA TYR A 77 -11.23 5.01 -6.22
C TYR A 77 -10.23 5.88 -5.46
N GLY A 78 -10.53 7.17 -5.28
CA GLY A 78 -9.66 8.10 -4.57
C GLY A 78 -8.44 8.53 -5.40
N GLU A 79 -8.54 8.48 -6.74
CA GLU A 79 -7.50 9.00 -7.61
C GLU A 79 -7.33 10.52 -7.43
N ILE A 80 -6.09 10.99 -7.41
CA ILE A 80 -5.73 12.41 -7.20
C ILE A 80 -5.12 13.06 -8.44
N SER A 81 -5.06 12.30 -9.55
CA SER A 81 -4.48 12.72 -10.83
C SER A 81 -5.54 13.16 -11.85
N GLY A 82 -6.75 13.46 -11.36
CA GLY A 82 -7.87 13.91 -12.18
C GLY A 82 -7.64 15.30 -12.75
N LEU A 83 -7.90 15.45 -14.04
CA LEU A 83 -7.78 16.70 -14.78
C LEU A 83 -9.15 17.14 -15.29
N ASP A 84 -9.44 18.41 -15.08
CA ASP A 84 -10.60 19.10 -15.65
C ASP A 84 -10.15 20.46 -16.19
N ALA A 85 -10.57 20.78 -17.42
CA ALA A 85 -10.11 21.98 -18.11
C ALA A 85 -10.49 23.26 -17.36
N TRP A 86 -11.70 23.31 -16.80
CA TRP A 86 -12.18 24.48 -16.07
C TRP A 86 -11.39 24.70 -14.78
N ARG A 87 -11.14 23.63 -14.01
CA ARG A 87 -10.31 23.71 -12.77
C ARG A 87 -8.88 24.14 -13.04
N ILE A 88 -8.26 23.63 -14.11
CA ILE A 88 -6.87 23.97 -14.47
C ILE A 88 -6.76 25.44 -14.89
N ILE A 89 -7.71 25.96 -15.66
CA ILE A 89 -7.75 27.38 -16.02
C ILE A 89 -7.94 28.25 -14.77
N ARG A 90 -8.88 27.86 -13.89
CA ARG A 90 -9.13 28.56 -12.64
C ARG A 90 -7.88 28.63 -11.76
N PHE A 91 -7.17 27.51 -11.62
CA PHE A 91 -5.90 27.42 -10.91
C PHE A 91 -4.87 28.41 -11.44
N ALA A 92 -4.62 28.45 -12.76
CA ALA A 92 -3.66 29.39 -13.35
C ALA A 92 -4.03 30.86 -13.07
N LYS A 93 -5.32 31.19 -13.14
CA LYS A 93 -5.84 32.54 -12.87
C LYS A 93 -5.70 32.95 -11.41
N GLU A 94 -6.02 32.07 -10.47
CA GLU A 94 -5.92 32.34 -9.04
C GLU A 94 -4.46 32.58 -8.60
N ARG A 95 -3.49 31.96 -9.29
CA ARG A 95 -2.05 32.21 -9.08
C ARG A 95 -1.50 33.44 -9.82
N GLN A 96 -2.29 34.07 -10.70
CA GLN A 96 -1.84 35.13 -11.62
C GLN A 96 -0.61 34.73 -12.46
N GLU A 97 -0.44 33.42 -12.71
CA GLU A 97 0.68 32.88 -13.46
C GLU A 97 0.32 32.75 -14.94
N THR A 98 1.16 33.28 -15.82
CA THR A 98 0.98 33.12 -17.26
C THR A 98 1.78 31.90 -17.73
N TYR A 99 1.11 30.78 -17.94
CA TYR A 99 1.71 29.59 -18.56
C TYR A 99 1.89 29.73 -20.09
N GLY A 100 1.96 30.97 -20.60
CA GLY A 100 2.13 31.25 -22.03
C GLY A 100 0.87 31.04 -22.88
N PHE A 101 -0.32 30.97 -22.28
CA PHE A 101 -1.60 31.02 -22.98
C PHE A 101 -2.14 32.45 -22.96
N SER A 102 -2.56 32.95 -24.13
CA SER A 102 -3.09 34.31 -24.30
C SER A 102 -4.57 34.41 -23.95
N THR A 103 -5.32 33.32 -24.14
CA THR A 103 -6.75 33.23 -23.81
C THR A 103 -7.13 31.83 -23.29
N ASP A 104 -8.30 31.73 -22.65
CA ASP A 104 -8.86 30.45 -22.22
C ASP A 104 -9.16 29.53 -23.43
N GLU A 105 -9.54 30.10 -24.57
CA GLU A 105 -9.81 29.34 -25.81
C GLU A 105 -8.53 28.67 -26.33
N GLU A 106 -7.40 29.38 -26.33
CA GLU A 106 -6.11 28.81 -26.72
C GLU A 106 -5.73 27.61 -25.84
N PHE A 107 -5.97 27.72 -24.53
CA PHE A 107 -5.78 26.60 -23.61
C PHE A 107 -6.71 25.43 -23.96
N HIS A 108 -8.02 25.69 -24.17
CA HIS A 108 -8.97 24.63 -24.49
C HIS A 108 -8.62 23.91 -25.78
N GLU A 109 -8.20 24.63 -26.82
CA GLU A 109 -7.75 24.02 -28.08
C GLU A 109 -6.54 23.09 -27.84
N CYS A 110 -5.56 23.54 -27.05
CA CYS A 110 -4.39 22.75 -26.70
C CYS A 110 -4.73 21.50 -25.86
N PHE A 111 -5.64 21.65 -24.89
CA PHE A 111 -6.14 20.55 -24.07
C PHE A 111 -6.89 19.50 -24.92
N GLN A 112 -7.77 19.95 -25.81
CA GLN A 112 -8.53 19.09 -26.71
C GLN A 112 -7.63 18.40 -27.75
N ASP A 113 -6.61 19.07 -28.27
CA ASP A 113 -5.60 18.46 -29.13
C ASP A 113 -4.85 17.34 -28.38
N SER A 114 -4.50 17.55 -27.11
CA SER A 114 -3.88 16.53 -26.26
C SER A 114 -4.79 15.32 -26.00
N ILE A 115 -6.10 15.53 -25.87
CA ILE A 115 -7.10 14.45 -25.82
C ILE A 115 -7.14 13.69 -27.16
N LYS A 116 -7.23 14.39 -28.29
CA LYS A 116 -7.26 13.78 -29.63
C LYS A 116 -6.00 12.93 -29.89
N LYS A 117 -4.84 13.41 -29.43
CA LYS A 117 -3.55 12.70 -29.49
C LYS A 117 -3.41 11.57 -28.45
N LYS A 118 -4.42 11.34 -27.61
CA LYS A 118 -4.43 10.34 -26.52
C LYS A 118 -3.30 10.54 -25.51
N LEU A 119 -2.80 11.76 -25.39
CA LEU A 119 -1.85 12.14 -24.33
C LEU A 119 -2.58 12.40 -23.02
N ILE A 120 -3.82 12.88 -23.13
CA ILE A 120 -4.81 12.99 -22.06
C ILE A 120 -5.94 11.99 -22.40
N ILE A 121 -6.29 11.12 -21.45
CA ILE A 121 -7.31 10.09 -21.64
C ILE A 121 -8.37 10.14 -20.52
N PRO A 122 -9.60 9.65 -20.77
CA PRO A 122 -10.63 9.60 -19.75
C PRO A 122 -10.20 8.78 -18.52
N LEU A 123 -10.61 9.25 -17.32
CA LEU A 123 -10.46 8.54 -16.06
C LEU A 123 -11.83 8.00 -15.58
N ASP A 124 -12.69 8.88 -15.07
CA ASP A 124 -14.08 8.62 -14.66
C ASP A 124 -14.79 9.97 -14.39
N SER A 125 -16.12 10.01 -14.32
CA SER A 125 -16.91 11.17 -13.85
C SER A 125 -16.50 12.53 -14.44
N ALA A 126 -16.29 12.58 -15.77
CA ALA A 126 -15.82 13.75 -16.52
C ALA A 126 -14.37 14.21 -16.27
N LEU A 127 -13.60 13.50 -15.45
CA LEU A 127 -12.17 13.73 -15.26
C LEU A 127 -11.34 13.02 -16.34
N TYR A 128 -10.20 13.62 -16.65
CA TYR A 128 -9.16 13.06 -17.50
C TYR A 128 -7.89 12.76 -16.70
N ARG A 129 -6.91 12.13 -17.34
CA ARG A 129 -5.58 11.90 -16.77
C ARG A 129 -4.51 11.91 -17.87
N LEU A 130 -3.25 12.10 -17.48
CA LEU A 130 -2.12 11.90 -18.38
C LEU A 130 -1.94 10.40 -18.68
N ALA A 131 -1.89 10.04 -19.96
CA ALA A 131 -1.72 8.64 -20.39
C ALA A 131 -0.33 8.08 -20.03
N SER A 132 0.68 8.94 -19.98
CA SER A 132 2.08 8.58 -19.69
C SER A 132 2.36 8.35 -18.20
N GLN A 133 1.45 8.74 -17.31
CA GLN A 133 1.63 8.61 -15.86
C GLN A 133 0.78 7.47 -15.29
N PRO A 134 1.27 6.76 -14.26
CA PRO A 134 0.45 5.82 -13.50
C PRO A 134 -0.66 6.59 -12.74
N LEU A 135 -1.71 5.88 -12.35
CA LEU A 135 -2.70 6.45 -11.43
C LEU A 135 -2.07 6.65 -10.05
N GLU A 136 -2.31 7.83 -9.51
CA GLU A 136 -1.99 8.17 -8.13
C GLU A 136 -3.27 8.21 -7.30
N TYR A 137 -3.17 7.72 -6.08
CA TYR A 137 -4.27 7.59 -5.13
C TYR A 137 -3.95 8.34 -3.85
N THR A 138 -4.96 8.72 -3.08
CA THR A 138 -4.79 9.36 -1.76
C THR A 138 -3.81 8.63 -0.82
N SER A 139 -3.67 7.31 -0.96
CA SER A 139 -2.75 6.48 -0.18
C SER A 139 -1.27 6.82 -0.39
N ILE A 140 -0.90 7.55 -1.46
CA ILE A 140 0.50 7.98 -1.69
C ILE A 140 0.87 9.25 -0.93
N ILE A 141 -0.13 10.00 -0.42
CA ILE A 141 0.11 11.28 0.24
C ILE A 141 0.84 11.02 1.55
N ASP A 142 2.09 11.46 1.55
CA ASP A 142 2.95 11.48 2.71
C ASP A 142 2.67 12.74 3.53
N SER A 143 2.18 12.54 4.75
CA SER A 143 1.86 13.60 5.70
C SER A 143 2.80 13.59 6.90
N ARG A 144 3.90 12.85 6.81
CA ARG A 144 4.90 12.80 7.88
C ARG A 144 5.47 14.19 8.13
N GLU A 145 5.81 14.45 9.39
CA GLU A 145 6.59 15.63 9.74
C GLU A 145 8.03 15.47 9.26
N GLU A 146 8.72 16.60 9.07
CA GLU A 146 10.12 16.58 8.67
C GLU A 146 10.94 15.82 9.73
N GLY A 147 11.68 14.80 9.29
CA GLY A 147 12.45 13.91 10.16
C GLY A 147 11.69 12.67 10.66
N ASP A 148 10.39 12.53 10.41
CA ASP A 148 9.65 11.30 10.74
C ASP A 148 9.98 10.18 9.74
N LEU A 149 10.73 9.19 10.24
CA LEU A 149 11.23 8.07 9.45
C LEU A 149 10.20 6.97 9.25
N LEU A 150 9.10 6.93 10.01
CA LEU A 150 8.17 5.81 9.97
C LEU A 150 7.07 6.05 8.91
N PRO A 151 7.03 5.29 7.80
CA PRO A 151 6.01 5.47 6.77
C PRO A 151 4.61 5.21 7.30
N HIS A 152 3.58 5.66 6.57
CA HIS A 152 2.19 5.29 6.83
C HIS A 152 1.98 3.77 6.72
N ARG A 153 1.00 3.22 7.46
CA ARG A 153 0.69 1.77 7.49
C ARG A 153 0.66 1.12 6.11
N GLU A 154 -0.06 1.77 5.21
CA GLU A 154 -0.32 1.28 3.85
C GLU A 154 0.90 1.42 2.93
N GLN A 155 1.89 2.22 3.32
CA GLN A 155 3.13 2.44 2.59
C GLN A 155 4.30 1.64 3.17
N ASP A 156 4.18 1.11 4.39
CA ASP A 156 5.24 0.32 5.01
C ASP A 156 5.36 -1.06 4.36
N LYS A 157 6.49 -1.26 3.67
CA LYS A 157 6.80 -2.53 2.99
C LYS A 157 7.02 -3.69 3.97
N VAL A 158 7.41 -3.42 5.23
CA VAL A 158 7.55 -4.45 6.26
C VAL A 158 6.17 -4.99 6.67
N LEU A 159 5.20 -4.08 6.88
CA LEU A 159 3.81 -4.48 7.16
C LEU A 159 3.16 -5.13 5.95
N THR A 160 3.46 -4.63 4.73
CA THR A 160 3.02 -5.28 3.50
C THR A 160 3.52 -6.73 3.43
N LEU A 161 4.80 -6.95 3.75
CA LEU A 161 5.39 -8.27 3.80
C LEU A 161 4.69 -9.18 4.83
N GLN A 162 4.42 -8.66 6.02
CA GLN A 162 3.72 -9.38 7.09
C GLN A 162 2.29 -9.74 6.68
N ILE A 163 1.50 -8.76 6.24
CA ILE A 163 0.07 -8.89 6.01
C ILE A 163 -0.22 -9.74 4.77
N HIS A 164 0.48 -9.47 3.66
CA HIS A 164 0.13 -10.11 2.38
C HIS A 164 0.83 -11.45 2.15
N TYR A 165 1.95 -11.72 2.82
CA TYR A 165 2.73 -12.94 2.60
C TYR A 165 2.87 -13.79 3.84
N PHE A 166 3.34 -13.20 4.95
CA PHE A 166 3.59 -13.99 6.16
C PHE A 166 2.30 -14.53 6.80
N TYR A 167 1.23 -13.74 6.88
CA TYR A 167 -0.05 -14.23 7.40
C TYR A 167 -0.67 -15.34 6.55
N ALA A 168 -0.47 -15.33 5.23
CA ALA A 168 -0.83 -16.45 4.38
C ALA A 168 -0.01 -17.71 4.73
N ALA A 169 1.31 -17.56 4.91
CA ALA A 169 2.17 -18.65 5.38
C ALA A 169 1.68 -19.20 6.75
N ASN A 170 1.34 -18.32 7.68
CA ASN A 170 0.90 -18.68 9.03
C ASN A 170 -0.42 -19.45 9.02
N LEU A 171 -1.39 -18.98 8.22
CA LEU A 171 -2.66 -19.67 8.04
C LEU A 171 -2.45 -21.09 7.48
N MET A 172 -1.62 -21.22 6.46
CA MET A 172 -1.32 -22.52 5.85
C MET A 172 -0.62 -23.47 6.83
N LEU A 173 0.36 -22.97 7.61
CA LEU A 173 1.04 -23.76 8.65
C LEU A 173 0.05 -24.25 9.72
N LYS A 174 -0.84 -23.37 10.19
CA LYS A 174 -1.86 -23.72 11.20
C LYS A 174 -2.75 -24.88 10.73
N HIS A 175 -3.20 -24.84 9.47
CA HIS A 175 -4.01 -25.92 8.90
C HIS A 175 -3.20 -27.21 8.70
N TYR A 176 -1.95 -27.08 8.25
CA TYR A 176 -1.04 -28.22 8.15
C TYR A 176 -0.82 -28.90 9.52
N ASP A 177 -0.57 -28.13 10.58
CA ASP A 177 -0.37 -28.63 11.93
C ASP A 177 -1.61 -29.30 12.52
N ALA A 178 -2.80 -28.77 12.21
CA ALA A 178 -4.05 -29.41 12.58
C ALA A 178 -4.19 -30.82 11.96
N LEU A 179 -3.78 -30.98 10.69
CA LEU A 179 -3.78 -32.29 10.03
C LEU A 179 -2.70 -33.23 10.55
N ILE A 180 -1.50 -32.73 10.90
CA ILE A 180 -0.48 -33.53 11.61
C ILE A 180 -1.05 -34.06 12.93
N LYS A 181 -1.69 -33.21 13.73
CA LYS A 181 -2.34 -33.63 15.00
C LYS A 181 -3.40 -34.70 14.76
N LYS A 182 -4.23 -34.55 13.73
CA LYS A 182 -5.25 -35.53 13.33
C LYS A 182 -4.63 -36.87 12.93
N TRP A 183 -3.59 -36.85 12.11
CA TRP A 183 -2.82 -38.05 11.72
C TRP A 183 -2.20 -38.72 12.95
N ASN A 184 -1.55 -37.97 13.84
CA ASN A 184 -0.91 -38.52 15.03
C ASN A 184 -1.91 -39.21 15.96
N LYS A 185 -3.13 -38.66 16.08
CA LYS A 185 -4.22 -39.23 16.88
C LYS A 185 -4.85 -40.46 16.24
N ASN A 186 -5.21 -40.38 14.96
CA ASN A 186 -6.05 -41.39 14.31
C ASN A 186 -5.27 -42.42 13.50
N LYS A 187 -3.98 -42.18 13.26
CA LYS A 187 -3.09 -42.94 12.36
C LYS A 187 -3.60 -43.08 10.93
N LYS A 188 -4.58 -42.24 10.55
CA LYS A 188 -5.16 -42.17 9.22
C LYS A 188 -5.71 -40.77 8.95
N LEU A 189 -5.68 -40.37 7.68
CA LEU A 189 -6.36 -39.20 7.16
C LEU A 189 -7.40 -39.65 6.12
N SER A 190 -8.44 -38.84 5.90
CA SER A 190 -9.33 -39.06 4.76
C SER A 190 -8.61 -38.67 3.47
N ARG A 191 -9.08 -39.16 2.31
CA ARG A 191 -8.52 -38.77 1.00
C ARG A 191 -8.49 -37.25 0.82
N THR A 192 -9.54 -36.55 1.24
CA THR A 192 -9.60 -35.08 1.20
C THR A 192 -8.56 -34.45 2.11
N ASP A 193 -8.39 -34.97 3.32
CA ASP A 193 -7.37 -34.47 4.25
C ASP A 193 -5.95 -34.73 3.74
N GLU A 194 -5.68 -35.83 3.05
CA GLU A 194 -4.37 -36.12 2.45
C GLU A 194 -4.03 -35.13 1.33
N ILE A 195 -5.01 -34.77 0.51
CA ILE A 195 -4.87 -33.73 -0.52
C ILE A 195 -4.60 -32.39 0.17
N ASN A 196 -5.43 -32.01 1.14
CA ASN A 196 -5.28 -30.77 1.90
C ASN A 196 -3.95 -30.69 2.63
N PHE A 197 -3.47 -31.81 3.19
CA PHE A 197 -2.16 -31.90 3.86
C PHE A 197 -1.03 -31.45 2.92
N ARG A 198 -1.05 -31.93 1.68
CA ARG A 198 -0.05 -31.57 0.66
C ARG A 198 -0.19 -30.11 0.23
N ILE A 199 -1.42 -29.63 0.02
CA ILE A 199 -1.70 -28.24 -0.37
C ILE A 199 -1.22 -27.29 0.73
N TYR A 200 -1.65 -27.47 1.97
CA TYR A 200 -1.29 -26.58 3.07
C TYR A 200 0.22 -26.55 3.33
N MET A 201 0.89 -27.71 3.33
CA MET A 201 2.34 -27.76 3.49
C MET A 201 3.07 -27.02 2.35
N SER A 202 2.69 -27.30 1.10
CA SER A 202 3.35 -26.71 -0.07
C SER A 202 3.11 -25.21 -0.14
N SER A 203 1.88 -24.77 0.11
CA SER A 203 1.53 -23.34 0.15
C SER A 203 2.21 -22.62 1.31
N TRP A 204 2.29 -23.24 2.50
CA TRP A 204 3.04 -22.68 3.63
C TRP A 204 4.50 -22.42 3.26
N LEU A 205 5.21 -23.45 2.78
CA LEU A 205 6.61 -23.32 2.37
C LEU A 205 6.76 -22.32 1.21
N GLY A 206 5.81 -22.28 0.29
CA GLY A 206 5.77 -21.32 -0.80
C GLY A 206 5.69 -19.87 -0.31
N PHE A 207 4.72 -19.55 0.55
CA PHE A 207 4.57 -18.21 1.12
C PHE A 207 5.72 -17.84 2.06
N LEU A 208 6.25 -18.80 2.82
CA LEU A 208 7.43 -18.61 3.66
C LEU A 208 8.65 -18.22 2.81
N ALA A 209 8.85 -18.87 1.66
CA ALA A 209 9.91 -18.54 0.72
C ALA A 209 9.79 -17.11 0.19
N VAL A 210 8.58 -16.69 -0.21
CA VAL A 210 8.31 -15.31 -0.67
C VAL A 210 8.54 -14.31 0.47
N THR A 211 8.14 -14.67 1.70
CA THR A 211 8.37 -13.84 2.88
C THR A 211 9.87 -13.63 3.11
N CYS A 212 10.67 -14.71 3.07
CA CYS A 212 12.13 -14.63 3.20
C CYS A 212 12.77 -13.81 2.06
N GLU A 213 12.27 -13.94 0.84
CA GLU A 213 12.74 -13.15 -0.30
C GLU A 213 12.48 -11.67 -0.10
N GLY A 214 11.26 -11.30 0.30
CA GLY A 214 10.87 -9.93 0.62
C GLY A 214 11.73 -9.37 1.74
N TYR A 215 11.91 -10.14 2.82
CA TYR A 215 12.75 -9.74 3.96
C TYR A 215 14.18 -9.40 3.52
N LYS A 216 14.78 -10.24 2.66
CA LYS A 216 16.12 -9.98 2.09
C LYS A 216 16.14 -8.75 1.18
N LYS A 217 15.14 -8.61 0.30
CA LYS A 217 15.02 -7.47 -0.64
C LYS A 217 14.87 -6.13 0.07
N LEU A 218 14.21 -6.11 1.23
CA LEU A 218 14.08 -4.91 2.05
C LEU A 218 15.40 -4.48 2.71
N ASN A 219 16.41 -5.34 2.74
CA ASN A 219 17.67 -5.10 3.45
C ASN A 219 17.39 -4.64 4.89
N MET A 220 16.69 -5.50 5.64
CA MET A 220 16.11 -5.16 6.95
C MET A 220 17.11 -4.55 7.93
N HIS A 221 18.37 -4.98 7.91
CA HIS A 221 19.41 -4.38 8.74
C HIS A 221 19.62 -2.90 8.41
N ARG A 222 19.75 -2.55 7.12
CA ARG A 222 19.91 -1.15 6.69
C ARG A 222 18.63 -0.35 6.97
N LEU A 223 17.48 -0.93 6.67
CA LEU A 223 16.17 -0.30 6.89
C LEU A 223 15.98 0.10 8.35
N LEU A 224 16.22 -0.83 9.30
CA LEU A 224 16.09 -0.55 10.74
C LEU A 224 17.09 0.51 11.23
N ASN A 225 18.30 0.58 10.65
CA ASN A 225 19.35 1.52 11.07
C ASN A 225 19.24 2.92 10.46
N LYS A 226 18.62 3.06 9.29
CA LYS A 226 18.71 4.28 8.47
C LYS A 226 17.37 4.86 8.07
N GLU A 227 16.32 4.06 8.09
CA GLU A 227 15.00 4.43 7.60
C GLU A 227 13.91 4.20 8.65
N ARG A 228 14.29 3.96 9.91
CA ARG A 228 13.36 3.79 11.02
C ARG A 228 13.81 4.58 12.25
N PRO A 229 12.87 4.95 13.14
CA PRO A 229 13.18 5.56 14.43
C PRO A 229 14.18 4.74 15.27
N ASP A 230 14.91 5.39 16.18
CA ASP A 230 16.00 4.78 16.94
C ASP A 230 15.55 3.60 17.81
N GLU A 231 14.30 3.57 18.26
CA GLU A 231 13.72 2.47 19.02
C GLU A 231 13.74 1.14 18.24
N TYR A 232 13.76 1.20 16.90
CA TYR A 232 13.85 0.01 16.05
C TYR A 232 15.23 -0.65 16.07
N GLN A 233 16.25 0.01 16.62
CA GLN A 233 17.58 -0.58 16.78
C GLN A 233 17.56 -1.81 17.69
N GLU A 234 16.58 -1.91 18.60
CA GLU A 234 16.36 -3.09 19.44
C GLU A 234 16.13 -4.38 18.62
N LEU A 235 15.60 -4.24 17.39
CA LEU A 235 15.35 -5.38 16.50
C LEU A 235 16.60 -5.84 15.73
N ILE A 236 17.72 -5.11 15.77
CA ILE A 236 18.91 -5.40 14.96
C ILE A 236 19.51 -6.77 15.29
N SER A 237 19.64 -7.11 16.57
CA SER A 237 20.20 -8.41 16.99
C SER A 237 19.37 -9.59 16.44
N LYS A 238 18.05 -9.46 16.53
CA LYS A 238 17.09 -10.43 16.00
C LYS A 238 17.15 -10.50 14.47
N CYS A 239 17.23 -9.35 13.81
CA CYS A 239 17.39 -9.23 12.36
C CYS A 239 18.67 -9.94 11.86
N ASN A 240 19.80 -9.73 12.53
CA ASN A 240 21.08 -10.36 12.17
C ASN A 240 21.01 -11.88 12.32
N THR A 241 20.42 -12.36 13.42
CA THR A 241 20.21 -13.79 13.67
C THR A 241 19.33 -14.39 12.58
N LEU A 242 18.19 -13.75 12.28
CA LEU A 242 17.25 -14.22 11.28
C LEU A 242 17.87 -14.25 9.87
N ASN A 243 18.62 -13.21 9.48
CA ASN A 243 19.35 -13.18 8.21
C ASN A 243 20.32 -14.36 8.09
N SER A 244 21.08 -14.64 9.15
CA SER A 244 22.01 -15.77 9.20
C SER A 244 21.28 -17.11 9.01
N VAL A 245 20.16 -17.32 9.73
CA VAL A 245 19.38 -18.57 9.63
C VAL A 245 18.74 -18.73 8.26
N ILE A 246 18.16 -17.67 7.69
CA ILE A 246 17.55 -17.68 6.35
C ILE A 246 18.60 -18.08 5.30
N ASN A 247 19.80 -17.50 5.35
CA ASN A 247 20.82 -17.73 4.32
C ASN A 247 21.32 -19.19 4.24
N LYS A 248 21.12 -20.00 5.29
CA LYS A 248 21.58 -21.41 5.30
C LYS A 248 20.95 -22.28 4.22
N ASN A 249 19.62 -22.20 4.03
CA ASN A 249 18.89 -23.07 3.09
C ASN A 249 17.89 -22.31 2.21
N TYR A 250 17.98 -20.98 2.11
CA TYR A 250 17.03 -20.18 1.34
C TYR A 250 16.94 -20.60 -0.12
N ASP A 251 18.06 -20.93 -0.78
CA ASP A 251 18.03 -21.32 -2.19
C ASP A 251 17.27 -22.62 -2.43
N ASP A 252 17.34 -23.58 -1.51
CA ASP A 252 16.55 -24.82 -1.60
C ASP A 252 15.06 -24.55 -1.41
N LEU A 253 14.72 -23.66 -0.46
CA LEU A 253 13.33 -23.23 -0.25
C LEU A 253 12.78 -22.45 -1.46
N ARG A 254 13.61 -21.63 -2.11
CA ARG A 254 13.27 -20.90 -3.33
C ARG A 254 13.00 -21.86 -4.49
N LYS A 255 13.84 -22.88 -4.69
CA LYS A 255 13.63 -23.94 -5.69
C LYS A 255 12.37 -24.74 -5.40
N PHE A 256 12.11 -25.07 -4.13
CA PHE A 256 10.86 -25.73 -3.72
C PHE A 256 9.64 -24.88 -4.12
N ARG A 257 9.61 -23.59 -3.74
CA ARG A 257 8.53 -22.66 -4.07
C ARG A 257 8.26 -22.59 -5.57
N ASN A 258 9.29 -22.56 -6.40
CA ASN A 258 9.10 -22.48 -7.85
C ASN A 258 8.28 -23.68 -8.37
N ASN A 259 8.40 -24.87 -7.75
CA ASN A 259 7.62 -26.06 -8.08
C ASN A 259 6.21 -26.10 -7.45
N VAL A 260 5.83 -25.05 -6.72
CA VAL A 260 4.50 -24.84 -6.12
C VAL A 260 3.72 -23.76 -6.87
N PHE A 261 4.35 -22.61 -7.15
CA PHE A 261 3.69 -21.46 -7.79
C PHE A 261 3.89 -21.37 -9.30
N HIS A 262 4.75 -22.20 -9.89
CA HIS A 262 4.91 -22.32 -11.33
C HIS A 262 4.63 -23.75 -11.79
N LEU A 263 4.38 -23.91 -13.09
CA LEU A 263 4.22 -25.22 -13.69
C LEU A 263 5.48 -26.05 -13.41
N ARG A 264 5.30 -27.14 -12.67
CA ARG A 264 6.39 -27.99 -12.22
C ARG A 264 7.07 -28.64 -13.42
N THR A 265 8.37 -28.44 -13.56
CA THR A 265 9.20 -29.07 -14.59
C THR A 265 10.01 -30.25 -14.05
N THR A 266 10.28 -30.31 -12.74
CA THR A 266 10.97 -31.43 -12.09
C THR A 266 10.47 -31.65 -10.65
N ILE A 267 10.54 -32.88 -10.16
CA ILE A 267 10.22 -33.23 -8.76
C ILE A 267 11.46 -33.30 -7.87
N ASN A 268 12.66 -33.24 -8.47
CA ASN A 268 13.92 -33.46 -7.75
C ASN A 268 14.15 -32.42 -6.65
N ASP A 269 13.85 -31.15 -6.90
CA ASP A 269 14.00 -30.09 -5.90
C ASP A 269 13.02 -30.28 -4.72
N THR A 270 11.80 -30.74 -4.99
CA THR A 270 10.80 -31.05 -3.95
C THR A 270 11.28 -32.19 -3.06
N ILE A 271 11.79 -33.27 -3.67
CA ILE A 271 12.31 -34.43 -2.95
C ILE A 271 13.56 -34.05 -2.17
N ALA A 272 14.49 -33.31 -2.78
CA ALA A 272 15.70 -32.86 -2.13
C ALA A 272 15.38 -32.01 -0.90
N PHE A 273 14.45 -31.05 -1.01
CA PHE A 273 14.03 -30.22 0.12
C PHE A 273 13.41 -31.04 1.26
N LEU A 274 12.55 -32.01 0.93
CA LEU A 274 11.86 -32.85 1.91
C LEU A 274 12.68 -34.06 2.38
N SER A 275 13.94 -34.18 1.94
CA SER A 275 14.81 -35.30 2.32
C SER A 275 15.04 -35.30 3.84
N PRO A 276 14.76 -36.41 4.55
CA PRO A 276 14.94 -36.51 6.00
C PRO A 276 16.37 -36.19 6.46
N SER A 277 17.38 -36.49 5.64
CA SER A 277 18.79 -36.22 5.93
C SER A 277 19.16 -34.74 5.98
N SER A 278 18.30 -33.86 5.47
CA SER A 278 18.59 -32.41 5.36
C SER A 278 17.96 -31.56 6.44
N ASP A 279 17.01 -32.11 7.23
CA ASP A 279 16.24 -31.43 8.29
C ASP A 279 15.68 -30.04 7.94
N ARG A 280 15.45 -29.79 6.64
CA ARG A 280 15.02 -28.48 6.13
C ARG A 280 13.60 -28.11 6.57
N LEU A 281 12.76 -29.10 6.87
CA LEU A 281 11.41 -28.84 7.37
C LEU A 281 11.43 -28.23 8.79
N SER A 282 12.31 -28.74 9.66
CA SER A 282 12.50 -28.19 11.01
C SER A 282 13.13 -26.80 10.94
N TRP A 283 14.12 -26.62 10.07
CA TRP A 283 14.69 -25.30 9.75
C TRP A 283 13.61 -24.31 9.27
N ALA A 284 12.70 -24.72 8.37
CA ALA A 284 11.62 -23.86 7.89
C ALA A 284 10.65 -23.46 9.01
N ARG A 285 10.33 -24.38 9.94
CA ARG A 285 9.53 -24.06 11.14
C ARG A 285 10.23 -23.06 12.05
N GLN A 286 11.54 -23.21 12.24
CA GLN A 286 12.32 -22.28 13.05
C GLN A 286 12.27 -20.87 12.46
N ILE A 287 12.53 -20.72 11.15
CA ILE A 287 12.42 -19.42 10.46
C ILE A 287 11.00 -18.85 10.57
N HIS A 288 9.98 -19.68 10.38
CA HIS A 288 8.59 -19.24 10.51
C HIS A 288 8.33 -18.61 11.88
N LYS A 289 8.76 -19.27 12.95
CA LYS A 289 8.62 -18.79 14.33
C LYS A 289 9.43 -17.51 14.56
N ASP A 290 10.64 -17.44 14.03
CA ASP A 290 11.51 -16.26 14.18
C ASP A 290 10.95 -15.05 13.42
N LEU A 291 10.38 -15.25 12.23
CA LEU A 291 9.64 -14.24 11.49
C LEU A 291 8.37 -13.80 12.22
N GLU A 292 7.59 -14.74 12.77
CA GLU A 292 6.39 -14.43 13.56
C GLU A 292 6.74 -13.49 14.72
N SER A 293 7.77 -13.87 15.47
CA SER A 293 8.24 -13.10 16.60
C SER A 293 8.81 -11.75 16.14
N PHE A 294 9.58 -11.69 15.04
CA PHE A 294 10.12 -10.43 14.52
C PHE A 294 9.01 -9.46 14.10
N PHE A 295 8.03 -9.93 13.32
CA PHE A 295 6.93 -9.10 12.85
C PHE A 295 6.00 -8.65 13.98
N SER A 296 5.85 -9.48 15.03
CA SER A 296 5.12 -9.09 16.24
C SER A 296 5.80 -7.91 16.93
N ASP A 297 7.10 -7.99 17.19
CA ASP A 297 7.85 -6.92 17.87
C ASP A 297 7.88 -5.64 17.01
N TYR A 298 8.09 -5.78 15.69
CA TYR A 298 8.02 -4.66 14.75
C TYR A 298 6.68 -3.95 14.82
N ARG A 299 5.57 -4.72 14.82
CA ARG A 299 4.23 -4.13 14.92
C ARG A 299 4.00 -3.41 16.25
N VAL A 300 4.52 -3.92 17.36
CA VAL A 300 4.39 -3.24 18.67
C VAL A 300 5.10 -1.89 18.66
N LEU A 301 6.37 -1.84 18.21
CA LEU A 301 7.10 -0.58 18.08
C LEU A 301 6.38 0.41 17.16
N TRP A 302 5.81 -0.12 16.08
CA TRP A 302 5.05 0.64 15.10
C TRP A 302 3.77 1.27 15.67
N GLU A 303 2.96 0.50 16.40
CA GLU A 303 1.76 1.03 17.08
C GLU A 303 2.13 2.07 18.14
N CYS A 304 3.14 1.79 18.96
CA CYS A 304 3.60 2.72 19.99
C CYS A 304 4.06 4.04 19.36
N TYR A 305 4.81 4.00 18.25
CA TYR A 305 5.29 5.20 17.58
C TYR A 305 4.15 6.09 17.11
N TYR A 306 3.12 5.52 16.48
CA TYR A 306 1.98 6.31 16.02
C TYR A 306 1.20 6.97 17.15
N MET A 307 0.95 6.23 18.23
CA MET A 307 0.24 6.78 19.39
C MET A 307 1.04 7.90 20.07
N LEU A 308 2.36 7.76 20.18
CA LEU A 308 3.21 8.76 20.83
C LEU A 308 3.44 10.02 19.99
N ASN A 309 3.31 9.92 18.66
CA ASN A 309 3.56 11.03 17.73
C ASN A 309 2.26 11.64 17.15
N GLY A 310 1.10 11.42 17.80
CA GLY A 310 -0.18 12.00 17.39
C GLY A 310 -0.73 11.47 16.06
N ARG A 311 -0.24 10.32 15.59
CA ARG A 311 -0.64 9.63 14.35
C ARG A 311 -1.65 8.51 14.63
N GLU A 312 -2.55 8.74 15.59
CA GLU A 312 -3.50 7.74 16.10
C GLU A 312 -4.44 7.22 15.00
N ASN A 313 -4.78 8.07 14.03
CA ASN A 313 -5.57 7.71 12.85
C ASN A 313 -4.90 6.63 11.97
N GLU A 314 -3.58 6.46 12.08
CA GLU A 314 -2.82 5.45 11.35
C GLU A 314 -2.68 4.12 12.12
N SER A 315 -2.94 4.13 13.43
CA SER A 315 -2.86 2.98 14.33
C SER A 315 -4.05 2.02 14.14
N GLU A 316 -3.84 0.71 14.37
CA GLU A 316 -4.97 -0.24 14.42
C GLU A 316 -5.92 0.06 15.60
N PHE A 317 -5.44 0.75 16.64
CA PHE A 317 -6.22 1.06 17.84
C PHE A 317 -6.95 2.40 17.77
N GLY A 318 -6.40 3.37 17.02
CA GLY A 318 -7.00 4.71 16.88
C GLY A 318 -8.07 4.81 15.80
N GLN A 319 -8.22 3.80 14.93
CA GLN A 319 -9.40 3.68 14.07
C GLN A 319 -10.66 3.47 14.92
N LYS A 320 -11.34 4.58 15.26
CA LYS A 320 -12.75 4.51 15.70
C LYS A 320 -13.45 3.66 14.66
N LYS A 321 -14.10 2.57 15.10
CA LYS A 321 -14.97 1.75 14.25
C LYS A 321 -16.06 2.64 13.66
N GLN A 322 -15.78 3.31 12.54
CA GLN A 322 -16.81 3.89 11.72
C GLN A 322 -17.72 2.72 11.34
N ALA A 323 -19.02 2.90 11.58
CA ALA A 323 -20.01 1.90 11.27
C ALA A 323 -19.80 1.47 9.81
N ARG A 324 -19.52 0.18 9.61
CA ARG A 324 -19.32 -0.37 8.26
C ARG A 324 -20.48 0.11 7.39
N PRO A 325 -20.23 0.82 6.27
CA PRO A 325 -21.24 0.92 5.24
C PRO A 325 -21.61 -0.52 4.86
N SER A 326 -22.91 -0.81 4.79
CA SER A 326 -23.43 -2.13 4.41
C SER A 326 -22.66 -2.66 3.22
N ALA A 327 -22.14 -3.88 3.35
CA ALA A 327 -21.33 -4.54 2.32
C ALA A 327 -21.90 -4.29 0.92
N LEU A 328 -21.10 -3.66 0.05
CA LEU A 328 -21.35 -3.67 -1.38
C LEU A 328 -21.51 -5.14 -1.80
N PRO A 329 -22.61 -5.53 -2.45
CA PRO A 329 -22.75 -6.89 -2.94
C PRO A 329 -21.66 -7.13 -3.98
N LEU A 330 -20.75 -8.05 -3.67
CA LEU A 330 -19.83 -8.69 -4.61
C LEU A 330 -20.68 -9.38 -5.70
N ASN A 331 -21.06 -8.63 -6.72
CA ASN A 331 -21.66 -9.15 -7.94
C ASN A 331 -20.61 -9.12 -9.05
N THR A 332 -19.53 -9.87 -8.88
CA THR A 332 -18.68 -10.27 -9.99
C THR A 332 -19.30 -11.50 -10.66
N ARG A 333 -20.35 -11.27 -11.46
CA ARG A 333 -20.63 -12.18 -12.57
C ARG A 333 -19.55 -11.95 -13.62
N VAL A 334 -18.48 -12.74 -13.54
CA VAL A 334 -17.60 -12.98 -14.67
C VAL A 334 -18.45 -13.69 -15.73
N SER A 335 -18.53 -13.09 -16.91
CA SER A 335 -19.11 -13.73 -18.10
C SER A 335 -18.10 -14.69 -18.71
#